data_AF-A0A973J671-F1
#
_entry.id   AF-A0A973J671-F1
#
_cell.length_a   1.000
_cell.length_b   1.000
_cell.length_c   1.000
_cell.angle_alpha   90.00
_cell.angle_beta   90.00
_cell.angle_gamma   90.00
#
_symmetry.space_group_name_H-M   'P 1'
#
loop_
_entity.id
_entity.type
_entity.pdbx_description
1 polymer ?
#
loop_
_entity_poly.entity_id
_entity_poly.type
_entity_poly.pdbx_seq_one_letter_code
_entity_poly.pdbx_strand_id
1 'polypeptide(L)'
;KQFLVEELGMKIAWSSGRPRHDDEPDNIEIRRRLHAKAPAFVFGSINEKIYLAEANARATHFIPVTFPGPVVRRTTGTPLMGYAGAANIMQELVNRFYEIVFNFLPVEMVRGPGGPPPAAAGPPPAAASSAETMAWTKEATDRLSAAIEQVPFLARISASRTLRLAAEQAARARSLAEVTLAVVEQAIAQSG
;
A
#
# COMPACT_ATOMS: atom_id res chain seq x y z
N LYS A 1 -3.16 -8.01 -20.07
CA LYS A 1 -4.56 -7.73 -19.69
C LYS A 1 -5.36 -9.03 -19.58
N GLN A 2 -5.53 -9.77 -20.67
CA GLN A 2 -6.29 -11.05 -20.71
C GLN A 2 -5.86 -12.02 -19.62
N PHE A 3 -4.57 -12.38 -19.55
CA PHE A 3 -4.04 -13.27 -18.49
C PHE A 3 -4.47 -12.88 -17.06
N LEU A 4 -4.35 -11.60 -16.69
CA LEU A 4 -4.71 -11.16 -15.34
C LEU A 4 -6.21 -11.22 -15.06
N VAL A 5 -7.06 -10.93 -16.05
CA VAL A 5 -8.52 -10.86 -15.86
C VAL A 5 -9.17 -12.22 -16.04
N GLU A 6 -8.88 -12.87 -17.16
CA GLU A 6 -9.59 -14.07 -17.60
C GLU A 6 -9.04 -15.33 -16.92
N GLU A 7 -7.71 -15.41 -16.72
CA GLU A 7 -7.09 -16.60 -16.10
C GLU A 7 -6.92 -16.45 -14.58
N LEU A 8 -6.55 -15.25 -14.10
CA LEU A 8 -6.31 -15.01 -12.67
C LEU A 8 -7.47 -14.32 -11.94
N GLY A 9 -8.53 -13.91 -12.63
CA GLY A 9 -9.71 -13.28 -12.01
C GLY A 9 -9.45 -11.91 -11.37
N MET A 10 -8.36 -11.23 -11.74
CA MET A 10 -8.00 -9.94 -11.15
C MET A 10 -8.83 -8.79 -11.71
N LYS A 11 -9.17 -7.83 -10.85
CA LYS A 11 -9.82 -6.58 -11.26
C LYS A 11 -8.77 -5.57 -11.73
N ILE A 12 -8.84 -5.18 -13.00
CA ILE A 12 -7.99 -4.13 -13.56
C ILE A 12 -8.64 -2.77 -13.35
N ALA A 13 -7.93 -1.85 -12.69
CA ALA A 13 -8.37 -0.47 -12.50
C ALA A 13 -8.37 0.30 -13.84
N TRP A 14 -7.27 0.20 -14.58
CA TRP A 14 -7.12 0.71 -15.95
C TRP A 14 -5.89 0.05 -16.59
N SER A 15 -5.78 0.15 -17.91
CA SER A 15 -4.63 -0.35 -18.68
C SER A 15 -4.34 0.65 -19.78
N SER A 16 -3.08 1.02 -19.94
CA SER A 16 -2.63 1.87 -21.04
C SER A 16 -1.36 1.33 -21.67
N GLY A 17 -1.19 1.58 -22.97
CA GLY A 17 0.08 1.45 -23.66
C GLY A 17 0.88 2.75 -23.62
N ARG A 18 2.00 2.77 -24.36
CA ARG A 18 2.62 4.05 -24.76
C ARG A 18 1.69 4.71 -25.78
N PRO A 19 1.41 6.01 -25.65
CA PRO A 19 0.47 6.70 -26.53
C PRO A 19 0.94 6.60 -27.98
N ARG A 20 0.06 6.06 -28.83
CA ARG A 20 0.22 6.01 -30.29
C ARG A 20 -0.60 7.08 -31.00
N HIS A 21 -1.64 7.56 -30.32
CA HIS A 21 -2.58 8.55 -30.77
C HIS A 21 -2.79 9.59 -29.66
N ASP A 22 -3.23 10.79 -30.02
CA ASP A 22 -3.37 11.92 -29.10
C ASP A 22 -4.47 11.71 -28.04
N ASP A 23 -5.41 10.78 -28.28
CA ASP A 23 -6.48 10.41 -27.36
C ASP A 23 -6.06 9.34 -26.33
N GLU A 24 -4.90 8.71 -26.52
CA GLU A 24 -4.34 7.78 -25.55
C GLU A 24 -3.66 8.53 -24.40
N PRO A 25 -3.77 8.04 -23.14
CA PRO A 25 -3.28 8.79 -22.00
C PRO A 25 -1.75 8.89 -22.02
N ASP A 26 -1.28 10.13 -21.95
CA ASP A 26 0.13 10.46 -21.89
C ASP A 26 0.73 10.24 -20.49
N ASN A 27 2.02 10.56 -20.33
CA ASN A 27 2.71 10.41 -19.06
C ASN A 27 2.13 11.32 -17.96
N ILE A 28 1.61 12.51 -18.31
CA ILE A 28 1.03 13.46 -17.36
C ILE A 28 -0.28 12.88 -16.79
N GLU A 29 -1.12 12.34 -17.65
CA GLU A 29 -2.38 11.71 -17.27
C GLU A 29 -2.15 10.42 -16.46
N ILE A 30 -1.18 9.59 -16.85
CA ILE A 30 -0.78 8.41 -16.07
C ILE A 30 -0.31 8.81 -14.66
N ARG A 31 0.56 9.81 -14.57
CA ARG A 31 1.05 10.35 -13.30
C ARG A 31 -0.11 10.86 -12.44
N ARG A 32 -1.01 11.66 -13.01
CA ARG A 32 -2.20 12.18 -12.32
C ARG A 32 -3.07 11.05 -11.75
N ARG A 33 -3.32 10.00 -12.54
CA ARG A 33 -4.11 8.83 -12.09
C ARG A 33 -3.46 8.10 -10.91
N LEU A 34 -2.14 7.89 -10.96
CA LEU A 34 -1.40 7.22 -9.89
C LEU A 34 -1.37 8.05 -8.60
N HIS A 35 -1.23 9.38 -8.71
CA HIS A 35 -1.33 10.30 -7.57
C HIS A 35 -2.73 10.33 -6.97
N ALA A 36 -3.77 10.26 -7.80
CA ALA A 36 -5.15 10.30 -7.33
C ALA A 36 -5.54 9.00 -6.60
N LYS A 37 -5.21 7.84 -7.19
CA LYS A 37 -5.55 6.53 -6.61
C LYS A 37 -4.64 5.43 -7.14
N ALA A 38 -3.57 5.16 -6.42
CA ALA A 38 -2.67 4.08 -6.76
C ALA A 38 -3.34 2.70 -6.55
N PRO A 39 -3.30 1.78 -7.52
CA PRO A 39 -3.82 0.42 -7.36
C PRO A 39 -2.84 -0.45 -6.55
N ALA A 40 -3.28 -1.62 -6.06
CA ALA A 40 -2.42 -2.50 -5.27
C ALA A 40 -1.19 -3.03 -6.05
N PHE A 41 -1.35 -3.22 -7.37
CA PHE A 41 -0.28 -3.66 -8.26
C PHE A 41 -0.20 -2.73 -9.46
N VAL A 42 1.03 -2.35 -9.82
CA VAL A 42 1.32 -1.59 -11.04
C VAL A 42 2.35 -2.36 -11.84
N PHE A 43 1.98 -2.70 -13.06
CA PHE A 43 2.86 -3.32 -14.04
C PHE A 43 3.31 -2.22 -15.02
N GLY A 44 4.59 -1.89 -15.03
CA GLY A 44 5.05 -0.76 -15.84
C GLY A 44 6.56 -0.64 -16.01
N SER A 45 6.98 0.58 -16.30
CA SER A 45 8.34 1.04 -16.53
C SER A 45 8.86 1.85 -15.35
N ILE A 46 10.11 2.32 -15.43
CA ILE A 46 10.70 3.16 -14.39
C ILE A 46 9.90 4.45 -14.15
N ASN A 47 9.20 4.97 -15.16
CA ASN A 47 8.39 6.18 -15.03
C ASN A 47 7.26 5.98 -14.03
N GLU A 48 6.48 4.90 -14.17
CA GLU A 48 5.40 4.59 -13.24
C GLU A 48 5.94 4.31 -11.83
N LYS A 49 7.14 3.72 -11.71
CA LYS A 49 7.81 3.57 -10.42
C LYS A 49 8.15 4.92 -9.77
N ILE A 50 8.62 5.89 -10.56
CA ILE A 50 8.88 7.26 -10.09
C ILE A 50 7.57 7.92 -9.63
N TYR A 51 6.50 7.84 -10.43
CA TYR A 51 5.21 8.44 -10.07
C TYR A 51 4.61 7.84 -8.78
N LEU A 52 4.80 6.53 -8.56
CA LEU A 52 4.41 5.89 -7.30
C LEU A 52 5.23 6.39 -6.11
N ALA A 53 6.52 6.65 -6.30
CA ALA A 53 7.38 7.20 -5.24
C ALA A 53 7.00 8.66 -4.92
N GLU A 54 6.69 9.45 -5.95
CA GLU A 54 6.22 10.83 -5.79
C GLU A 54 4.87 10.91 -5.07
N ALA A 55 3.97 9.97 -5.34
CA ALA A 55 2.69 9.84 -4.64
C ALA A 55 2.81 9.20 -3.24
N ASN A 56 4.02 8.87 -2.78
CA ASN A 56 4.29 8.10 -1.57
C ASN A 56 3.40 6.84 -1.45
N ALA A 57 3.16 6.15 -2.57
CA ALA A 57 2.22 5.04 -2.68
C ALA A 57 2.81 3.72 -2.13
N ARG A 58 3.18 3.71 -0.84
CA ARG A 58 3.87 2.60 -0.15
C ARG A 58 3.09 1.27 -0.17
N ALA A 59 1.77 1.34 -0.25
CA ALA A 59 0.88 0.18 -0.33
C ALA A 59 0.75 -0.42 -1.74
N THR A 60 1.46 0.13 -2.73
CA THR A 60 1.42 -0.32 -4.12
C THR A 60 2.68 -1.12 -4.46
N HIS A 61 2.50 -2.32 -4.99
CA HIS A 61 3.59 -3.14 -5.49
C HIS A 61 3.85 -2.88 -6.97
N PHE A 62 5.07 -2.43 -7.26
CA PHE A 62 5.53 -2.22 -8.62
C PHE A 62 6.21 -3.49 -9.17
N ILE A 63 5.78 -3.92 -10.36
CA ILE A 63 6.36 -5.04 -11.11
C ILE A 63 6.88 -4.51 -12.45
N PRO A 64 8.20 -4.59 -12.72
CA PRO A 64 8.77 -4.10 -13.96
C PRO A 64 8.47 -5.07 -15.10
N VAL A 65 7.66 -4.64 -16.07
CA VAL A 65 7.29 -5.47 -17.24
C VAL A 65 7.60 -4.83 -18.58
N THR A 66 8.00 -3.54 -18.59
CA THR A 66 8.29 -2.83 -19.82
C THR A 66 9.43 -1.84 -19.64
N PHE A 67 9.97 -1.40 -20.77
CA PHE A 67 11.04 -0.41 -20.83
C PHE A 67 10.47 1.02 -20.90
N PRO A 68 11.23 2.05 -20.49
CA PRO A 68 12.60 1.99 -19.97
C PRO A 68 12.66 1.56 -18.51
N GLY A 69 13.78 1.00 -18.09
CA GLY A 69 14.01 0.66 -16.69
C GLY A 69 14.94 -0.54 -16.53
N PRO A 70 15.78 -0.55 -15.49
CA PRO A 70 16.59 -1.70 -15.18
C PRO A 70 15.71 -2.84 -14.67
N VAL A 71 15.86 -4.02 -15.25
CA VAL A 71 15.26 -5.26 -14.76
C VAL A 71 16.36 -6.28 -14.62
N VAL A 72 16.65 -6.67 -13.37
CA VAL A 72 17.58 -7.77 -13.11
C VAL A 72 16.92 -9.06 -13.59
N ARG A 73 17.51 -9.68 -14.61
CA ARG A 73 17.05 -10.94 -15.16
C ARG A 73 17.75 -12.07 -14.42
N ARG A 74 16.99 -13.08 -13.99
CA ARG A 74 17.54 -14.31 -13.40
C ARG A 74 18.32 -15.09 -14.46
N THR A 75 19.23 -15.97 -14.06
CA THR A 75 20.06 -16.78 -14.98
C THR A 75 19.22 -17.65 -15.91
N THR A 76 18.09 -18.17 -15.43
CA THR A 76 17.11 -18.92 -16.23
C THR A 76 16.20 -18.03 -17.08
N GLY A 77 16.39 -16.70 -17.03
CA GLY A 77 15.54 -15.68 -17.61
C GLY A 77 14.42 -15.21 -16.68
N THR A 78 13.75 -14.12 -17.06
CA THR A 78 12.46 -13.70 -16.48
C THR A 78 11.48 -13.43 -17.65
N PRO A 79 10.99 -14.49 -18.30
CA PRO A 79 10.13 -14.34 -19.46
C PRO A 79 8.80 -13.70 -19.09
N LEU A 80 8.18 -13.01 -20.04
CA LEU A 80 6.79 -12.54 -19.97
C LEU A 80 5.88 -13.26 -20.96
N MET A 81 6.45 -14.12 -21.82
CA MET A 81 5.76 -14.81 -22.89
C MET A 81 5.75 -16.33 -22.68
N GLY A 82 4.74 -17.00 -23.24
CA GLY A 82 4.54 -18.44 -23.14
C GLY A 82 4.25 -18.93 -21.72
N TYR A 83 4.26 -20.25 -21.53
CA TYR A 83 3.99 -20.88 -20.23
C TYR A 83 4.98 -20.44 -19.14
N ALA A 84 6.25 -20.28 -19.50
CA ALA A 84 7.27 -19.79 -18.57
C ALA A 84 6.98 -18.34 -18.13
N GLY A 85 6.44 -17.51 -19.02
CA GLY A 85 6.03 -16.14 -18.70
C GLY A 85 4.81 -16.07 -17.78
N ALA A 86 3.80 -16.92 -18.03
CA ALA A 86 2.66 -17.06 -17.14
C ALA A 86 3.09 -17.48 -15.72
N ALA A 87 3.96 -18.49 -15.63
CA ALA A 87 4.53 -18.93 -14.35
C ALA A 87 5.34 -17.82 -13.67
N ASN A 88 6.14 -17.04 -14.42
CA ASN A 88 6.93 -15.94 -13.88
C ASN A 88 6.04 -14.82 -13.30
N ILE A 89 4.98 -14.40 -14.01
CA ILE A 89 4.04 -13.39 -13.51
C ILE A 89 3.31 -13.89 -12.26
N MET A 90 2.87 -15.16 -12.27
CA MET A 90 2.23 -15.78 -11.12
C MET A 90 3.16 -15.81 -9.90
N GLN A 91 4.43 -16.18 -10.09
CA GLN A 91 5.43 -16.17 -9.02
C GLN A 91 5.64 -14.76 -8.44
N GLU A 92 5.79 -13.75 -9.31
CA GLU A 92 5.94 -12.37 -8.85
C GLU A 92 4.71 -11.91 -8.04
N LEU A 93 3.49 -12.21 -8.50
CA LEU A 93 2.27 -11.89 -7.77
C LEU A 93 2.20 -12.59 -6.41
N VAL A 94 2.40 -13.91 -6.39
CA VAL A 94 2.32 -14.73 -5.16
C VAL A 94 3.36 -14.28 -4.14
N ASN A 95 4.60 -14.00 -4.57
CA ASN A 95 5.64 -13.48 -3.67
C ASN A 95 5.20 -12.17 -3.01
N ARG A 96 4.59 -11.25 -3.78
CA ARG A 96 4.08 -9.99 -3.20
C ARG A 96 2.89 -10.21 -2.28
N PHE A 97 2.00 -11.14 -2.57
CA PHE A 97 0.94 -11.50 -1.65
C PHE A 97 1.49 -12.01 -0.31
N TYR A 98 2.54 -12.84 -0.32
CA TYR A 98 3.19 -13.29 0.91
C TYR A 98 3.84 -12.14 1.69
N GLU A 99 4.50 -11.19 1.02
CA GLU A 99 5.03 -9.97 1.65
C GLU A 99 3.91 -9.15 2.33
N ILE A 100 2.75 -9.04 1.68
CA ILE A 100 1.59 -8.36 2.27
C ILE A 100 1.14 -9.08 3.55
N VAL A 101 1.09 -10.42 3.53
CA VAL A 101 0.72 -11.23 4.70
C VAL A 101 1.72 -11.02 5.85
N PHE A 102 3.02 -10.89 5.56
CA PHE A 102 4.04 -10.66 6.58
C PHE A 102 3.79 -9.39 7.39
N ASN A 103 3.25 -8.34 6.78
CA ASN A 103 2.89 -7.10 7.50
C ASN A 103 1.80 -7.29 8.57
N PHE A 104 1.09 -8.42 8.58
CA PHE A 104 0.10 -8.76 9.60
C PHE A 104 0.67 -9.66 10.71
N LEU A 105 1.87 -10.22 10.54
CA LEU A 105 2.47 -11.06 11.56
C LEU A 105 2.99 -10.22 12.73
N PRO A 106 2.79 -10.66 13.99
CA PRO A 106 3.40 -10.01 15.14
C PRO A 106 4.91 -10.25 15.10
N VAL A 107 5.66 -9.26 14.64
CA VAL A 107 7.12 -9.31 14.66
C VAL A 107 7.60 -8.86 16.05
N GLU A 108 8.17 -9.78 16.82
CA GLU A 108 8.89 -9.45 18.04
C GLU A 108 10.21 -8.78 17.67
N MET A 109 10.35 -7.49 17.97
CA MET A 109 11.61 -6.79 17.81
C MET A 109 12.58 -7.25 18.91
N VAL A 110 13.63 -7.97 18.53
CA VAL A 110 14.67 -8.42 19.47
C VAL A 110 15.33 -7.19 20.10
N ARG A 111 15.21 -7.08 21.43
CA ARG A 111 15.78 -6.01 22.24
C ARG A 111 17.31 -6.07 22.18
N GLY A 112 17.96 -5.05 21.62
CA GLY A 112 19.38 -4.84 21.83
C GLY A 112 19.67 -4.43 23.28
N PRO A 113 20.78 -4.88 23.90
CA PRO A 113 21.17 -4.42 25.23
C PRO A 113 21.46 -2.92 25.20
N GLY A 114 20.68 -2.13 25.96
CA GLY A 114 20.94 -0.70 26.20
C GLY A 114 20.34 0.31 25.20
N GLY A 115 19.59 -0.12 24.18
CA GLY A 115 18.91 0.81 23.27
C GLY A 115 17.61 1.39 23.85
N PRO A 116 17.19 2.62 23.44
CA PRO A 116 15.84 3.09 23.71
C PRO A 116 14.81 2.08 23.17
N PRO A 117 13.60 2.00 23.75
CA PRO A 117 12.59 1.04 23.31
C PRO A 117 12.42 1.15 21.79
N PRO A 118 12.58 0.05 21.02
CA PRO A 118 12.29 0.11 19.60
C PRO A 118 10.83 0.52 19.46
N ALA A 119 10.56 1.52 18.61
CA ALA A 119 9.21 1.76 18.12
C ALA A 119 8.74 0.42 17.52
N ALA A 120 7.72 -0.20 18.10
CA ALA A 120 7.26 -1.52 17.68
C ALA A 120 6.98 -1.49 16.16
N ALA A 121 7.82 -2.19 15.39
CA ALA A 121 7.69 -2.28 13.94
C ALA A 121 6.68 -3.37 13.51
N GLY A 122 6.05 -4.03 14.48
CA GLY A 122 4.95 -4.97 14.29
C GLY A 122 3.68 -4.48 14.98
N PRO A 123 2.50 -5.01 14.61
CA PRO A 123 1.27 -4.71 15.33
C PRO A 123 1.47 -5.01 16.83
N PRO A 124 1.03 -4.12 17.75
CA PRO A 124 1.10 -4.42 19.17
C PRO A 124 0.38 -5.75 19.44
N PRO A 125 0.87 -6.57 20.38
CA PRO A 125 0.24 -7.83 20.72
C PRO A 125 -1.23 -7.59 21.07
N ALA A 126 -2.11 -8.46 20.57
CA ALA A 126 -3.55 -8.42 20.85
C ALA A 126 -3.87 -8.42 22.37
N ALA A 127 -2.90 -8.77 23.22
CA ALA A 127 -2.99 -8.77 24.67
C ALA A 127 -2.95 -7.36 25.33
N ALA A 128 -2.64 -6.28 24.60
CA ALA A 128 -2.74 -4.91 25.12
C ALA A 128 -4.10 -4.24 24.81
N SER A 129 -5.13 -5.03 24.49
CA SER A 129 -6.51 -4.55 24.26
C SER A 129 -7.26 -4.14 25.54
N SER A 130 -6.54 -3.87 26.63
CA SER A 130 -7.07 -3.40 27.90
C SER A 130 -6.90 -1.88 28.12
N ALA A 131 -6.41 -1.15 27.11
CA ALA A 131 -6.60 0.30 27.09
C ALA A 131 -8.03 0.57 26.58
N GLU A 132 -8.88 1.10 27.44
CA GLU A 132 -10.26 1.50 27.16
C GLU A 132 -10.40 2.03 25.72
N THR A 133 -11.32 1.44 24.96
CA THR A 133 -11.64 1.91 23.61
C THR A 133 -12.13 3.35 23.74
N MET A 134 -11.33 4.31 23.31
CA MET A 134 -11.70 5.73 23.38
C MET A 134 -12.98 5.97 22.58
N ALA A 135 -13.80 6.92 23.02
CA ALA A 135 -14.96 7.34 22.24
C ALA A 135 -14.50 8.06 20.96
N TRP A 136 -15.24 7.88 19.87
CA TRP A 136 -15.00 8.53 18.58
C TRP A 136 -16.20 9.36 18.19
N THR A 137 -15.95 10.60 17.76
CA THR A 137 -16.98 11.40 17.12
C THR A 137 -17.39 10.76 15.77
N LYS A 138 -18.64 10.99 15.36
CA LYS A 138 -19.14 10.52 14.06
C LYS A 138 -18.29 11.08 12.90
N GLU A 139 -17.97 12.37 12.96
CA GLU A 139 -17.16 13.07 11.95
C GLU A 139 -15.74 12.48 11.83
N ALA A 140 -15.10 12.14 12.96
CA ALA A 140 -13.79 11.50 12.96
C ALA A 140 -13.82 10.10 12.30
N THR A 141 -14.88 9.34 12.55
CA THR A 141 -15.08 8.00 11.98
C THR A 141 -15.31 8.07 10.48
N ASP A 142 -16.14 9.01 10.02
CA ASP A 142 -16.42 9.23 8.60
C ASP A 142 -15.14 9.66 7.86
N ARG A 143 -14.36 10.57 8.45
CA ARG A 143 -13.09 11.04 7.88
C ARG A 143 -12.04 9.93 7.79
N LEU A 144 -11.95 9.07 8.80
CA LEU A 144 -11.04 7.92 8.80
C LEU A 144 -11.45 6.91 7.73
N SER A 145 -12.74 6.62 7.60
CA SER A 145 -13.28 5.70 6.59
C SER A 145 -12.96 6.19 5.18
N ALA A 146 -13.17 7.48 4.91
CA ALA A 146 -12.82 8.10 3.64
C ALA A 146 -11.31 8.01 3.32
N ALA A 147 -10.44 8.12 4.34
CA ALA A 147 -8.99 7.94 4.16
C ALA A 147 -8.62 6.50 3.82
N ILE A 148 -9.21 5.52 4.50
CA ILE A 148 -8.97 4.09 4.27
C ILE A 148 -9.42 3.68 2.86
N GLU A 149 -10.47 4.30 2.32
CA GLU A 149 -10.95 3.99 0.96
C GLU A 149 -9.95 4.36 -0.15
N GLN A 150 -9.09 5.35 0.08
CA GLN A 150 -8.02 5.73 -0.85
C GLN A 150 -6.86 4.72 -0.84
N VAL A 151 -6.71 3.95 0.24
CA VAL A 151 -5.70 2.89 0.33
C VAL A 151 -6.12 1.69 -0.54
N PRO A 152 -5.17 1.06 -1.27
CA PRO A 152 -5.43 -0.18 -2.00
C PRO A 152 -6.04 -1.26 -1.10
N PHE A 153 -7.00 -2.02 -1.64
CA PHE A 153 -7.82 -2.97 -0.87
C PHE A 153 -7.01 -3.89 0.05
N LEU A 154 -5.89 -4.46 -0.45
CA LEU A 154 -5.06 -5.40 0.29
C LEU A 154 -4.41 -4.80 1.54
N ALA A 155 -4.15 -3.49 1.54
CA ALA A 155 -3.53 -2.77 2.65
C ALA A 155 -4.56 -2.07 3.55
N ARG A 156 -5.87 -2.17 3.28
CA ARG A 156 -6.89 -1.43 4.05
C ARG A 156 -6.96 -1.85 5.51
N ILE A 157 -6.82 -3.14 5.80
CA ILE A 157 -6.90 -3.65 7.18
C ILE A 157 -5.71 -3.14 8.01
N SER A 158 -4.49 -3.23 7.46
CA SER A 158 -3.29 -2.74 8.15
C SER A 158 -3.32 -1.22 8.29
N ALA A 159 -3.66 -0.49 7.21
CA ALA A 159 -3.79 0.97 7.24
C ALA A 159 -4.84 1.43 8.24
N SER A 160 -6.02 0.77 8.28
CA SER A 160 -7.07 1.08 9.25
C SER A 160 -6.58 0.96 10.69
N ARG A 161 -5.91 -0.15 11.01
CA ARG A 161 -5.35 -0.36 12.36
C ARG A 161 -4.30 0.68 12.71
N THR A 162 -3.34 0.93 11.82
CA THR A 162 -2.26 1.90 12.05
C THR A 162 -2.79 3.31 12.24
N LEU A 163 -3.70 3.76 11.37
CA LEU A 163 -4.32 5.10 11.46
C LEU A 163 -5.14 5.24 12.74
N ARG A 164 -5.87 4.20 13.14
CA ARG A 164 -6.64 4.21 14.39
C ARG A 164 -5.73 4.32 15.62
N LEU A 165 -4.67 3.52 15.67
CA LEU A 165 -3.68 3.58 16.75
C LEU A 165 -2.98 4.94 16.80
N ALA A 166 -2.60 5.50 15.64
CA ALA A 166 -1.98 6.82 15.57
C ALA A 166 -2.94 7.93 16.06
N ALA A 167 -4.21 7.87 15.69
CA ALA A 167 -5.23 8.81 16.15
C ALA A 167 -5.47 8.71 17.66
N GLU A 168 -5.60 7.49 18.21
CA GLU A 168 -5.77 7.27 19.65
C GLU A 168 -4.53 7.72 20.44
N GLN A 169 -3.32 7.46 19.95
CA GLN A 169 -2.08 7.95 20.56
C GLN A 169 -2.01 9.48 20.54
N ALA A 170 -2.38 10.12 19.43
CA ALA A 170 -2.40 11.58 19.32
C ALA A 170 -3.46 12.22 20.23
N ALA A 171 -4.60 11.57 20.42
CA ALA A 171 -5.63 12.00 21.37
C ALA A 171 -5.15 11.88 22.83
N ARG A 172 -4.51 10.76 23.19
CA ARG A 172 -3.93 10.55 24.54
C ARG A 172 -2.80 11.52 24.85
N ALA A 173 -1.94 11.82 23.88
CA ALA A 173 -0.88 12.81 24.04
C ALA A 173 -1.41 14.22 24.37
N ARG A 174 -2.68 14.48 24.06
CA ARG A 174 -3.39 15.74 24.34
C ARG A 174 -4.35 15.63 25.52
N SER A 175 -4.37 14.49 26.23
CA SER A 175 -5.31 14.20 27.32
C SER A 175 -6.78 14.39 26.93
N LEU A 176 -7.14 14.14 25.66
CA LEU A 176 -8.51 14.19 25.18
C LEU A 176 -9.24 12.89 25.55
N ALA A 177 -10.50 13.00 25.98
CA ALA A 177 -11.34 11.83 26.27
C ALA A 177 -11.97 11.19 25.01
N GLU A 178 -12.02 11.95 23.91
CA GLU A 178 -12.67 11.55 22.65
C GLU A 178 -11.78 11.89 21.44
N VAL A 179 -11.81 11.05 20.41
CA VAL A 179 -11.13 11.29 19.14
C VAL A 179 -11.97 12.22 18.27
N THR A 180 -11.47 13.44 18.07
CA THR A 180 -12.09 14.48 17.24
C THR A 180 -11.51 14.53 15.83
N LEU A 181 -12.22 15.19 14.92
CA LEU A 181 -11.81 15.34 13.51
C LEU A 181 -10.37 15.87 13.35
N ALA A 182 -10.00 16.90 14.11
CA ALA A 182 -8.68 17.52 14.05
C ALA A 182 -7.54 16.55 14.39
N VAL A 183 -7.77 15.61 15.30
CA VAL A 183 -6.77 14.58 15.67
C VAL A 183 -6.59 13.58 14.53
N VAL A 184 -7.69 13.17 13.89
CA VAL A 184 -7.66 12.24 12.75
C VAL A 184 -6.96 12.88 11.56
N GLU A 185 -7.23 14.14 11.25
CA GLU A 185 -6.57 14.85 10.14
C GLU A 185 -5.06 14.94 10.34
N GLN A 186 -4.63 15.21 11.58
CA GLN A 186 -3.21 15.24 11.90
C GLN A 186 -2.57 13.85 11.82
N ALA A 187 -3.25 12.81 12.31
CA ALA A 187 -2.74 11.44 12.20
C ALA A 187 -2.58 11.01 10.73
N ILE A 188 -3.50 11.43 9.87
CA ILE A 188 -3.41 11.22 8.42
C ILE A 188 -2.23 12.01 7.83
N ALA A 189 -2.07 13.28 8.20
CA ALA A 189 -0.96 14.12 7.71
C ALA A 189 0.43 13.60 8.13
N GLN A 190 0.54 12.90 9.26
CA GLN A 190 1.78 12.28 9.71
C GLN A 190 2.05 10.90 9.08
N SER A 191 1.01 10.25 8.54
CA SER A 191 1.11 8.92 7.91
C SER A 191 1.27 8.97 6.39
N GLY A 192 0.89 10.10 5.76
CA GLY A 192 1.08 10.39 4.34
C GLY A 192 2.49 10.81 4.00
#